data_AF-W4QWH9-F1
#
_entry.id   AF-W4QWH9-F1
#
_cell.length_a   1.000
_cell.length_b   1.000
_cell.length_c   1.000
_cell.angle_alpha   90.00
_cell.angle_beta   90.00
_cell.angle_gamma   90.00
#
_symmetry.space_group_name_H-M   'P 1'
#
loop_
_entity.id
_entity.type
_entity.pdbx_description
1 polymer ?
#
loop_
_entity_poly.entity_id
_entity_poly.type
_entity_poly.pdbx_seq_one_letter_code
_entity_poly.pdbx_strand_id
1 'polypeptide(L)'
;MFKENATTIPFIYKLIAGLFLFVCMFFVAMGFGAADIAFRDVWLALTSTTTSDKILIIREIRLPREVAAIFVGVALAVSGAIMQGMTRNPLADPGLFGLTAGANAALAIAIAFVPTLNYFGVMIACFIGAATGAIMVFGIAQFVKEAFHRFELC
;
A
#
# COMPACT_ATOMS: atom_id res chain seq x y z
N MET A 1 25.53 -29.33 20.08
CA MET A 1 25.73 -28.12 20.89
C MET A 1 25.67 -26.90 19.97
N PHE A 2 24.49 -26.59 19.43
CA PHE A 2 24.29 -25.40 18.61
C PHE A 2 24.05 -24.22 19.53
N LYS A 3 25.08 -23.41 19.73
CA LYS A 3 24.97 -22.12 20.40
C LYS A 3 24.33 -21.17 19.38
N GLU A 4 23.01 -21.15 19.31
CA GLU A 4 22.32 -20.05 18.64
C GLU A 4 22.67 -18.78 19.41
N ASN A 5 23.65 -18.05 18.86
CA ASN A 5 23.99 -16.71 19.27
C ASN A 5 22.85 -15.82 18.77
N ALA A 6 21.70 -15.92 19.43
CA ALA A 6 20.59 -15.00 19.25
C ALA A 6 21.06 -13.65 19.79
N THR A 7 21.79 -12.89 18.97
CA THR A 7 22.03 -11.48 19.23
C THR A 7 20.68 -10.81 19.16
N THR A 8 20.01 -10.70 20.31
CA THR A 8 18.71 -10.06 20.46
C THR A 8 18.92 -8.56 20.23
N ILE A 9 18.96 -8.14 18.96
CA ILE A 9 19.08 -6.74 18.58
C ILE A 9 17.89 -6.01 19.21
N PRO A 10 18.12 -4.99 20.05
CA PRO A 10 17.05 -4.24 20.69
C PRO A 10 16.07 -3.67 19.66
N PHE A 11 14.79 -3.63 20.01
CA PHE A 11 13.73 -3.08 19.16
C PHE A 11 14.07 -1.66 18.65
N ILE A 12 14.71 -0.84 19.49
CA ILE A 12 15.16 0.51 19.15
C ILE A 12 16.08 0.53 17.92
N TYR A 13 17.04 -0.41 17.82
CA TYR A 13 17.98 -0.43 16.69
C TYR A 13 17.29 -0.86 15.40
N LYS A 14 16.30 -1.75 15.48
CA LYS A 14 15.48 -2.13 14.32
C LYS A 14 14.66 -0.96 13.80
N LEU A 15 14.08 -0.17 14.71
CA LEU A 15 13.30 1.03 14.37
C LEU A 15 14.17 2.11 13.75
N ILE A 16 15.34 2.39 14.33
CA ILE A 16 16.30 3.37 13.79
C ILE A 16 16.79 2.93 12.40
N ALA A 17 17.16 1.66 12.25
CA ALA A 17 17.60 1.12 10.96
C ALA A 17 16.48 1.19 9.90
N GLY A 18 15.24 0.86 10.27
CA GLY A 18 14.08 0.96 9.39
C GLY A 18 13.77 2.40 8.96
N LEU A 19 13.82 3.35 9.88
CA LEU A 19 13.63 4.78 9.58
C LEU A 19 14.74 5.30 8.67
N PHE A 20 15.99 4.93 8.93
CA PHE A 20 17.12 5.29 8.08
C PHE A 20 16.95 4.73 6.67
N LEU A 21 16.61 3.44 6.55
CA LEU A 21 16.35 2.79 5.26
C LEU A 21 15.20 3.47 4.50
N PHE A 22 14.11 3.81 5.19
CA PHE A 22 12.98 4.52 4.61
C PHE A 22 13.38 5.88 4.03
N VAL A 23 14.13 6.68 4.78
CA VAL A 23 14.64 7.99 4.33
C VAL A 23 15.58 7.82 3.14
N CYS A 24 16.51 6.87 3.20
CA CYS A 24 17.40 6.57 2.07
C CYS A 24 16.62 6.17 0.81
N MET A 25 15.62 5.29 0.95
CA MET A 25 14.76 4.86 -0.16
C MET A 25 13.95 6.01 -0.75
N PHE A 26 13.46 6.94 0.07
CA PHE A 26 12.77 8.13 -0.42
C PHE A 26 13.66 9.00 -1.31
N PHE A 27 14.90 9.26 -0.89
CA PHE A 27 15.87 10.01 -1.71
C PHE A 27 16.24 9.29 -3.00
N VAL A 28 16.37 7.96 -2.94
CA VAL A 28 16.62 7.12 -4.11
C VAL A 28 15.44 7.18 -5.08
N ALA A 29 14.20 7.01 -4.59
CA ALA A 29 12.98 7.10 -5.40
C ALA A 29 12.83 8.46 -6.09
N MET A 30 13.17 9.55 -5.39
CA MET A 30 13.20 10.89 -5.97
C MET A 30 14.23 11.02 -7.11
N GLY A 31 15.40 10.38 -6.97
CA GLY A 31 16.46 10.38 -7.97
C GLY A 31 16.17 9.49 -9.20
N PHE A 32 15.52 8.35 -9.01
CA PHE A 32 15.16 7.44 -10.10
C PHE A 32 13.94 7.94 -10.88
N GLY A 33 14.15 8.56 -12.05
CA GLY A 33 13.08 8.84 -13.01
C GLY A 33 13.60 9.26 -14.39
N ALA A 34 12.69 9.46 -15.34
CA ALA A 34 12.98 9.58 -16.78
C ALA A 34 13.91 10.75 -17.21
N ALA A 35 14.32 11.62 -16.29
CA ALA A 35 15.27 12.69 -16.54
C ALA A 35 16.47 12.49 -15.61
N ASP A 36 17.69 12.58 -16.14
CA ASP A 36 18.92 12.72 -15.34
C ASP A 36 18.83 14.03 -14.55
N ILE A 37 18.43 13.90 -13.30
CA ILE A 37 18.37 14.99 -12.32
C ILE A 37 19.43 14.74 -11.27
N ALA A 38 20.33 15.71 -11.13
CA ALA A 38 21.32 15.67 -10.06
C ALA A 38 20.60 15.81 -8.71
N PHE A 39 21.14 15.21 -7.64
CA PHE A 39 20.68 15.42 -6.26
C PHE A 39 20.54 16.90 -5.88
N ARG A 40 21.34 17.76 -6.51
CA ARG A 40 21.29 19.21 -6.37
C ARG A 40 19.98 19.82 -6.88
N ASP A 41 19.42 19.29 -7.97
CA ASP A 41 18.16 19.75 -8.56
C ASP A 41 16.96 19.37 -7.68
N VAL A 42 17.02 18.24 -6.97
CA VAL A 42 16.02 17.85 -5.97
C VAL A 42 16.06 18.79 -4.77
N TRP A 43 17.25 19.11 -4.27
CA TRP A 43 17.40 20.07 -3.17
C TRP A 43 16.93 21.47 -3.57
N LEU A 44 17.30 21.94 -4.77
CA LEU A 44 16.83 23.20 -5.33
C LEU A 44 15.32 23.19 -5.58
N ALA A 45 14.74 22.07 -6.01
CA ALA A 45 13.30 21.93 -6.17
C ALA A 45 12.55 22.05 -4.84
N LEU A 46 13.14 21.66 -3.70
CA LEU A 46 12.53 21.88 -2.38
C LEU A 46 12.78 23.28 -1.82
N THR A 47 13.97 23.85 -2.01
CA THR A 47 14.41 25.08 -1.30
C THR A 47 14.34 26.37 -2.11
N SER A 48 14.23 26.30 -3.44
CA SER A 48 14.22 27.48 -4.32
C SER A 48 12.94 27.57 -5.15
N THR A 49 12.54 28.78 -5.53
CA THR A 49 11.39 29.06 -6.41
C THR A 49 11.80 29.17 -7.89
N THR A 50 12.98 28.67 -8.23
CA THR A 50 13.56 28.78 -9.57
C THR A 50 12.80 27.89 -10.55
N THR A 51 12.26 28.48 -11.61
CA THR A 51 11.47 27.77 -12.63
C THR A 51 12.38 27.15 -13.67
N SER A 52 12.58 25.84 -13.58
CA SER A 52 13.17 25.01 -14.65
C SER A 52 12.23 23.83 -14.90
N ASP A 53 12.11 23.38 -16.15
CA ASP A 53 11.22 22.27 -16.54
C ASP A 53 11.46 21.01 -15.69
N LYS A 54 12.72 20.75 -15.32
CA LYS A 54 13.09 19.63 -14.42
C LYS A 54 12.52 19.78 -13.01
N ILE A 55 12.51 20.99 -12.46
CA ILE A 55 12.01 21.29 -11.11
C ILE A 55 10.48 21.21 -11.08
N LEU A 56 9.80 21.64 -12.15
CA LEU A 56 8.35 21.57 -12.25
C LEU A 56 7.84 20.12 -12.29
N ILE A 57 8.51 19.25 -13.06
CA ILE A 57 8.18 17.81 -13.09
C ILE A 57 8.35 17.16 -11.71
N ILE A 58 9.40 17.54 -10.97
CA ILE A 58 9.63 17.03 -9.61
C ILE A 58 8.47 17.45 -8.68
N ARG A 59 8.04 18.71 -8.72
CA ARG A 59 6.99 19.24 -7.83
C ARG A 59 5.59 18.77 -8.17
N GLU A 60 5.22 18.76 -9.45
CA GLU A 60 3.84 18.51 -9.89
C GLU A 60 3.54 17.03 -10.12
N ILE A 61 4.55 16.19 -10.36
CA ILE A 61 4.34 14.78 -10.73
C ILE A 61 4.99 13.84 -9.73
N ARG A 62 6.28 14.03 -9.42
CA ARG A 62 7.04 13.06 -8.59
C ARG A 62 6.69 13.18 -7.11
N LEU A 63 6.79 14.39 -6.54
CA LEU A 63 6.47 14.63 -5.14
C LEU A 63 5.07 14.15 -4.73
N PRO A 64 3.98 14.51 -5.44
CA PRO A 64 2.65 14.06 -5.05
C PRO A 64 2.50 12.54 -5.15
N ARG A 65 3.15 11.90 -6.12
CA ARG A 65 3.16 10.43 -6.27
C ARG A 65 3.89 9.73 -5.12
N GLU A 66 5.08 10.21 -4.76
CA GLU A 66 5.86 9.65 -3.65
C GLU A 66 5.14 9.81 -2.31
N VAL A 67 4.56 10.99 -2.07
CA VAL A 67 3.75 11.25 -0.87
C VAL A 67 2.54 10.32 -0.83
N ALA A 68 1.82 10.15 -1.95
CA ALA A 68 0.71 9.20 -2.03
C ALA A 68 1.16 7.76 -1.76
N ALA A 69 2.31 7.33 -2.31
CA ALA A 69 2.86 5.99 -2.07
C ALA A 69 3.20 5.76 -0.59
N ILE A 70 3.75 6.77 0.10
CA ILE A 70 4.01 6.71 1.54
C ILE A 70 2.70 6.52 2.32
N PHE A 71 1.67 7.32 2.03
CA PHE A 71 0.37 7.19 2.70
C PHE A 71 -0.27 5.82 2.48
N VAL A 72 -0.24 5.31 1.24
CA VAL A 72 -0.75 3.97 0.91
C VAL A 72 0.05 2.89 1.66
N GLY A 73 1.40 2.98 1.66
CA GLY A 73 2.26 2.03 2.36
C GLY A 73 2.03 2.01 3.87
N VAL A 74 1.89 3.19 4.50
CA VAL A 74 1.56 3.30 5.93
C VAL A 74 0.19 2.70 6.24
N ALA A 75 -0.84 2.99 5.42
CA ALA A 75 -2.17 2.43 5.61
C ALA A 75 -2.17 0.90 5.52
N LEU A 76 -1.46 0.33 4.54
CA LEU A 76 -1.30 -1.12 4.39
C LEU A 76 -0.52 -1.74 5.55
N ALA A 77 0.57 -1.12 5.99
CA ALA A 77 1.36 -1.60 7.12
C ALA A 77 0.56 -1.61 8.43
N VAL A 78 -0.22 -0.56 8.70
CA VAL A 78 -1.09 -0.47 9.88
C VAL A 78 -2.21 -1.51 9.79
N SER A 79 -2.87 -1.65 8.64
CA SER A 79 -3.91 -2.67 8.43
C SER A 79 -3.37 -4.09 8.66
N GLY A 80 -2.18 -4.38 8.12
CA GLY A 80 -1.49 -5.66 8.31
C GLY A 80 -1.13 -5.93 9.76
N ALA A 81 -0.56 -4.95 10.47
CA ALA A 81 -0.21 -5.08 11.87
C ALA A 81 -1.44 -5.33 12.77
N ILE A 82 -2.55 -4.62 12.52
CA ILE A 82 -3.83 -4.84 13.24
C ILE A 82 -4.31 -6.27 13.02
N MET A 83 -4.28 -6.73 11.77
CA MET A 83 -4.76 -8.06 11.41
C MET A 83 -3.92 -9.19 11.99
N GLN A 84 -2.60 -9.08 11.91
CA GLN A 84 -1.66 -10.01 12.53
C GLN A 84 -1.84 -10.03 14.05
N GLY A 85 -2.13 -8.88 14.67
CA GLY A 85 -2.45 -8.76 16.09
C GLY A 85 -3.76 -9.45 16.48
N MET A 86 -4.82 -9.26 15.70
CA MET A 86 -6.13 -9.88 15.95
C MET A 86 -6.12 -11.40 15.73
N THR A 87 -5.50 -11.86 14.65
CA THR A 87 -5.46 -13.28 14.29
C THR A 87 -4.38 -14.04 15.05
N ARG A 88 -3.45 -13.34 15.70
CA ARG A 88 -2.21 -13.90 16.28
C ARG A 88 -1.44 -14.77 15.28
N ASN A 89 -1.59 -14.47 13.99
CA ASN A 89 -0.96 -15.18 12.90
C ASN A 89 -0.09 -14.20 12.10
N PRO A 90 1.25 -14.33 12.15
CA PRO A 90 2.15 -13.45 11.41
C PRO A 90 2.03 -13.59 9.88
N LEU A 91 1.32 -14.61 9.38
CA LEU A 91 1.04 -14.83 7.96
C LEU A 91 -0.30 -14.23 7.50
N ALA A 92 -1.07 -13.59 8.39
CA ALA A 92 -2.33 -12.96 8.01
C ALA A 92 -2.08 -11.67 7.20
N ASP A 93 -2.77 -11.53 6.07
CA ASP A 93 -2.68 -10.41 5.14
C ASP A 93 -4.07 -9.76 4.90
N PRO A 94 -4.22 -8.44 5.08
CA PRO A 94 -5.46 -7.73 4.78
C PRO A 94 -5.89 -7.79 3.32
N GLY A 95 -4.98 -8.08 2.39
CA GLY A 95 -5.29 -8.30 0.98
C GLY A 95 -6.23 -9.49 0.72
N LEU A 96 -6.31 -10.44 1.66
CA LEU A 96 -7.11 -11.66 1.51
C LEU A 96 -8.63 -11.45 1.61
N PHE A 97 -9.08 -10.27 2.04
CA PHE A 97 -10.51 -9.96 2.18
C PHE A 97 -11.23 -9.63 0.86
N GLY A 98 -10.63 -9.93 -0.30
CA GLY A 98 -11.27 -9.71 -1.60
C GLY A 98 -11.34 -8.25 -2.06
N LEU A 99 -10.75 -7.32 -1.32
CA LEU A 99 -10.69 -5.88 -1.66
C LEU A 99 -9.98 -5.65 -3.00
N THR A 100 -8.79 -6.23 -3.19
CA THR A 100 -8.00 -6.09 -4.42
C THR A 100 -8.69 -6.73 -5.62
N ALA A 101 -9.25 -7.93 -5.44
CA ALA A 101 -9.96 -8.64 -6.49
C ALA A 101 -11.23 -7.88 -6.94
N GLY A 102 -12.01 -7.37 -5.98
CA GLY A 102 -13.20 -6.57 -6.26
C GLY A 102 -12.87 -5.25 -6.96
N ALA A 103 -11.83 -4.54 -6.51
CA ALA A 103 -11.36 -3.31 -7.14
C ALA A 103 -10.93 -3.55 -8.60
N ASN A 104 -10.13 -4.59 -8.84
CA ASN A 104 -9.62 -4.92 -10.17
C ASN A 104 -10.73 -5.36 -11.12
N ALA A 105 -11.72 -6.12 -10.63
CA ALA A 105 -12.88 -6.50 -11.43
C ALA A 105 -13.71 -5.28 -11.84
N ALA A 106 -13.99 -4.37 -10.89
CA ALA A 106 -14.71 -3.13 -11.20
C ALA A 106 -13.92 -2.21 -12.12
N LEU A 107 -12.58 -2.13 -11.97
CA LEU A 107 -11.71 -1.41 -12.90
C LEU A 107 -11.84 -1.97 -14.32
N ALA A 108 -11.72 -3.29 -14.48
CA ALA A 108 -11.84 -3.95 -15.78
C ALA A 108 -13.20 -3.71 -16.44
N ILE A 109 -14.29 -3.78 -15.66
CA ILE A 109 -15.65 -3.47 -16.14
C ILE A 109 -15.75 -1.98 -16.54
N ALA A 110 -15.26 -1.07 -15.70
CA ALA A 110 -15.33 0.36 -15.96
C ALA A 110 -14.64 0.74 -17.27
N ILE A 111 -13.41 0.25 -17.50
CA ILE A 111 -12.67 0.56 -18.73
C ILE A 111 -13.23 -0.17 -19.96
N ALA A 112 -13.79 -1.37 -19.80
CA ALA A 112 -14.34 -2.14 -20.91
C ALA A 112 -15.66 -1.56 -21.43
N PHE A 113 -16.54 -1.11 -20.53
CA PHE A 113 -17.87 -0.61 -20.90
C PHE A 113 -17.90 0.91 -21.09
N VAL A 114 -17.07 1.66 -20.37
CA VAL A 114 -17.08 3.14 -20.42
C VAL A 114 -15.63 3.67 -20.45
N PRO A 115 -14.95 3.60 -21.61
CA PRO A 115 -13.55 4.00 -21.74
C PRO A 115 -13.31 5.52 -21.58
N THR A 116 -14.36 6.34 -21.65
CA THR A 116 -14.30 7.80 -21.47
C THR A 116 -14.48 8.27 -20.01
N LEU A 117 -14.49 7.34 -19.06
CA LEU A 117 -14.59 7.66 -17.63
C LEU A 117 -13.40 8.51 -17.17
N ASN A 118 -13.72 9.62 -16.49
CA ASN A 118 -12.71 10.45 -15.83
C ASN A 118 -12.05 9.67 -14.67
N TYR A 119 -10.82 10.04 -14.31
CA TYR A 119 -10.04 9.43 -13.21
C TYR A 119 -10.84 9.31 -11.91
N PHE A 120 -11.60 10.35 -11.55
CA PHE A 120 -12.43 10.33 -10.36
C PHE A 120 -13.55 9.27 -10.43
N GLY A 121 -14.14 9.06 -11.60
CA GLY A 121 -15.16 8.03 -11.81
C GLY A 121 -14.59 6.63 -11.74
N VAL A 122 -13.39 6.41 -12.31
CA VAL A 122 -12.66 5.13 -12.19
C VAL A 122 -12.34 4.84 -10.72
N MET A 123 -11.89 5.83 -9.97
CA MET A 123 -11.59 5.70 -8.54
C MET A 123 -12.83 5.27 -7.73
N ILE A 124 -13.98 5.90 -7.95
CA ILE A 124 -15.24 5.52 -7.29
C ILE A 124 -15.66 4.11 -7.69
N ALA A 125 -15.56 3.75 -8.97
CA ALA A 125 -15.89 2.41 -9.45
C ALA A 125 -15.02 1.34 -8.76
N CYS A 126 -13.71 1.56 -8.67
CA CYS A 126 -12.79 0.67 -7.96
C CYS A 126 -13.14 0.54 -6.47
N PHE A 127 -13.52 1.66 -5.82
CA PHE A 127 -13.90 1.67 -4.42
C PHE A 127 -15.18 0.86 -4.16
N ILE A 128 -16.21 1.03 -5.00
CA ILE A 128 -17.44 0.23 -4.95
C ILE A 128 -17.12 -1.25 -5.18
N GLY A 129 -16.30 -1.55 -6.19
CA GLY A 129 -15.84 -2.91 -6.46
C GLY A 129 -15.14 -3.56 -5.27
N ALA A 130 -14.23 -2.84 -4.61
CA ALA A 130 -13.56 -3.31 -3.41
C ALA A 130 -14.56 -3.61 -2.28
N ALA A 131 -15.50 -2.70 -2.02
CA ALA A 131 -16.51 -2.88 -0.99
C ALA A 131 -17.41 -4.09 -1.28
N THR A 132 -17.87 -4.25 -2.51
CA THR A 132 -18.65 -5.43 -2.93
C THR A 132 -17.85 -6.71 -2.76
N GLY A 133 -16.57 -6.72 -3.16
CA GLY A 133 -15.68 -7.87 -2.98
C GLY A 133 -15.54 -8.27 -1.51
N ALA A 134 -15.33 -7.30 -0.63
CA ALA A 134 -15.27 -7.55 0.81
C ALA A 134 -16.58 -8.12 1.36
N ILE A 135 -17.72 -7.51 1.01
CA ILE A 135 -19.05 -7.97 1.45
C ILE A 135 -19.30 -9.42 1.00
N MET A 136 -18.92 -9.78 -0.23
CA MET A 136 -19.06 -11.15 -0.73
C MET A 136 -18.24 -12.15 0.07
N VAL A 137 -16.96 -11.85 0.32
CA VAL A 137 -16.07 -12.73 1.10
C VAL A 137 -16.58 -12.91 2.52
N PHE A 138 -16.94 -11.81 3.19
CA PHE A 138 -17.50 -11.87 4.54
C PHE A 138 -18.83 -12.60 4.58
N GLY A 139 -19.72 -12.39 3.60
CA GLY A 139 -20.99 -13.10 3.50
C GLY A 139 -20.80 -14.61 3.41
N ILE A 140 -19.94 -15.07 2.49
CA ILE A 140 -19.62 -16.50 2.33
C ILE A 140 -19.00 -17.07 3.61
N ALA A 141 -18.09 -16.33 4.25
CA ALA A 141 -17.44 -16.77 5.48
C ALA A 141 -18.44 -16.98 6.64
N GLN A 142 -19.48 -16.14 6.75
CA GLN A 142 -20.53 -16.33 7.76
C GLN A 142 -21.34 -17.61 7.50
N PHE A 143 -21.73 -17.86 6.24
CA PHE A 143 -22.47 -19.07 5.88
C PHE A 143 -21.68 -20.36 6.18
N VAL A 144 -20.36 -20.37 5.90
CA VAL A 144 -19.51 -21.53 6.20
C VAL A 144 -19.38 -21.76 7.71
N LYS A 145 -19.30 -20.69 8.51
CA LYS A 145 -19.21 -20.80 9.97
C LYS A 145 -20.46 -21.44 10.57
N GLU A 146 -21.65 -21.06 10.10
CA GLU A 146 -22.90 -21.68 10.57
C GLU A 146 -23.02 -23.14 10.16
N ALA A 147 -22.55 -23.50 8.96
CA ALA A 147 -22.51 -24.88 8.51
C ALA A 147 -21.62 -25.75 9.42
N PHE A 148 -20.42 -25.27 9.79
CA PHE A 148 -19.49 -26.01 10.67
C PHE A 148 -20.04 -26.23 12.08
N HIS A 149 -20.67 -25.21 12.67
CA HIS A 149 -21.24 -25.32 14.02
C HIS A 149 -22.42 -26.31 14.07
N ARG A 150 -23.13 -26.52 12.95
CA ARG A 150 -24.20 -27.52 12.84
C ARG A 150 -23.66 -28.96 12.85
N PHE A 151 -22.43 -29.20 12.39
CA PHE A 151 -21.83 -30.54 12.34
C PHE A 151 -21.22 -31.00 13.66
N GLU A 152 -20.74 -30.09 14.52
CA GLU A 152 -20.19 -30.45 15.86
C GLU A 152 -21.27 -30.78 16.90
N LEU A 153 -22.54 -30.54 16.58
CA LEU A 153 -23.71 -30.80 17.44
C LEU A 153 -24.44 -32.12 17.08
N CYS A 154 -23.91 -32.92 16.16
CA CYS A 154 -24.36 -34.29 15.84
C CYS A 154 -23.29 -35.30 16.26
#